data_AF-A0A803PUC4-F1
#
_entry.id   AF-A0A803PUC4-F1
#
_cell.length_a   1.000
_cell.length_b   1.000
_cell.length_c   1.000
_cell.angle_alpha   90.00
_cell.angle_beta   90.00
_cell.angle_gamma   90.00
#
_symmetry.space_group_name_H-M   'P 1'
#
loop_
_entity.id
_entity.type
_entity.pdbx_description
1 polymer ?
#
loop_
_entity_poly.entity_id
_entity_poly.type
_entity_poly.pdbx_seq_one_letter_code
_entity_poly.pdbx_strand_id
1 'polypeptide(L)'
;MALRFEILGRFNRARAANLTLPHHVCQTPLFMPVGTQGTIKGLATNQLEDIGCQIILGNTYHLALRPTSELIDELGGLHKFMNWPRALLTDSGGFQMVSLLHLSDITEKGVTFQSPVDGKPMLLTPEESIQIQNRIGADIIMALDDVVKTTITGPRIEEAMYRTLRWIDRCIAAHKRPKEQNLFGIVQGGLDPVLRDICVRGLVDRNLPGW
;
A
#
# COMPACT_ATOMS: atom_id res chain seq x y z
N MET A 1 -2.29 16.63 -6.19
CA MET A 1 -1.55 15.39 -5.90
C MET A 1 -0.14 15.79 -5.51
N ALA A 2 0.46 15.10 -4.54
CA ALA A 2 1.81 15.40 -4.10
C ALA A 2 2.88 14.80 -5.05
N LEU A 3 2.47 13.84 -5.89
CA LEU A 3 3.29 13.14 -6.85
C LEU A 3 3.38 13.85 -8.19
N ARG A 4 4.59 13.89 -8.76
CA ARG A 4 4.84 14.16 -10.19
C ARG A 4 5.62 13.00 -10.80
N PHE A 5 5.17 12.52 -11.95
CA PHE A 5 5.83 11.45 -12.70
C PHE A 5 6.27 11.95 -14.07
N GLU A 6 7.57 11.91 -14.34
CA GLU A 6 8.18 12.45 -15.56
C GLU A 6 9.00 11.37 -16.26
N ILE A 7 8.57 10.98 -17.47
CA ILE A 7 9.29 9.99 -18.27
C ILE A 7 10.45 10.68 -18.99
N LEU A 8 11.66 10.25 -18.69
CA LEU A 8 12.90 10.77 -19.28
C LEU A 8 13.28 10.03 -20.56
N GLY A 9 12.96 8.74 -20.63
CA GLY A 9 13.33 7.88 -21.76
C GLY A 9 12.41 6.69 -21.90
N ARG A 10 12.26 6.19 -23.12
CA ARG A 10 11.46 5.02 -23.46
C ARG A 10 12.23 4.09 -24.38
N PHE A 11 12.09 2.79 -24.15
CA PHE A 11 12.54 1.76 -25.07
C PHE A 11 11.50 0.63 -25.08
N ASN A 12 10.76 0.48 -26.18
CA ASN A 12 9.57 -0.38 -26.23
C ASN A 12 8.59 -0.03 -25.09
N ARG A 13 8.26 -1.00 -24.22
CA ARG A 13 7.41 -0.82 -23.02
C ARG A 13 8.18 -0.31 -21.80
N ALA A 14 9.52 -0.31 -21.83
CA ALA A 14 10.35 0.15 -20.73
C ALA A 14 10.36 1.68 -20.66
N ARG A 15 10.37 2.20 -19.44
CA ARG A 15 10.36 3.64 -19.15
C ARG A 15 11.37 3.91 -18.04
N ALA A 16 12.26 4.87 -18.29
CA ALA A 16 13.07 5.49 -17.25
C ALA A 16 12.38 6.80 -16.87
N ALA A 17 12.11 7.02 -15.59
CA ALA A 17 11.33 8.17 -15.15
C ALA A 17 11.73 8.67 -13.76
N ASN A 18 11.54 9.96 -13.53
CA ASN A 18 11.60 10.58 -12.22
C ASN A 18 10.21 10.56 -11.57
N LEU A 19 10.15 10.04 -10.35
CA LEU A 19 8.99 10.04 -9.48
C LEU A 19 9.26 10.99 -8.31
N THR A 20 8.76 12.21 -8.40
CA THR A 20 8.86 13.19 -7.32
C THR A 20 7.78 12.94 -6.28
N LEU A 21 8.20 12.66 -5.05
CA LEU A 21 7.36 12.49 -3.86
C LEU A 21 7.70 13.57 -2.83
N PRO A 22 6.83 13.81 -1.83
CA PRO A 22 7.07 14.82 -0.79
C PRO A 22 8.46 14.78 -0.16
N HIS A 23 8.98 13.59 0.16
CA HIS A 23 10.27 13.44 0.85
C HIS A 23 11.46 13.15 -0.08
N HIS A 24 11.25 12.68 -1.31
CA HIS A 24 12.36 12.34 -2.21
C HIS A 24 11.97 12.26 -3.70
N VAL A 25 12.94 12.47 -4.58
CA VAL A 25 12.80 12.15 -6.01
C VAL A 25 13.39 10.75 -6.25
N CYS A 26 12.56 9.83 -6.72
CA CYS A 26 12.99 8.47 -7.01
C CYS A 26 13.16 8.25 -8.53
N GLN A 27 14.26 7.66 -8.95
CA GLN A 27 14.48 7.20 -10.32
C GLN A 27 13.88 5.80 -10.50
N THR A 28 13.04 5.63 -11.52
CA THR A 28 12.41 4.34 -11.87
C THR A 28 13.04 3.78 -13.16
N PRO A 29 13.12 2.43 -13.32
CA PRO A 29 12.65 1.39 -12.40
C PRO A 29 13.48 1.31 -11.11
N LEU A 30 12.83 1.00 -9.99
CA LEU A 30 13.46 0.92 -8.67
C LEU A 30 13.03 -0.33 -7.92
N PHE A 31 13.81 -0.66 -6.90
CA PHE A 31 13.51 -1.69 -5.91
C PHE A 31 13.22 -1.04 -4.56
N MET A 32 12.22 -1.54 -3.84
CA MET A 32 11.85 -1.08 -2.50
C MET A 32 12.21 -2.15 -1.47
N PRO A 33 13.24 -1.95 -0.63
CA PRO A 33 13.46 -2.80 0.52
C PRO A 33 12.26 -2.77 1.47
N VAL A 34 11.94 -3.91 2.06
CA VAL A 34 10.77 -4.06 2.93
C VAL A 34 11.17 -3.91 4.39
N GLY A 35 10.56 -2.93 5.04
CA GLY A 35 10.66 -2.65 6.46
C GLY A 35 9.48 -3.20 7.24
N THR A 36 9.78 -3.78 8.40
CA THR A 36 8.78 -4.30 9.34
C THR A 36 9.04 -3.65 10.68
N GLN A 37 8.00 -3.11 11.33
CA GLN A 37 8.11 -2.41 12.62
C GLN A 37 9.09 -1.22 12.60
N GLY A 38 9.09 -0.45 11.50
CA GLY A 38 9.85 0.80 11.41
C GLY A 38 11.36 0.60 11.20
N THR A 39 11.79 -0.55 10.68
CA THR A 39 13.20 -0.79 10.37
C THR A 39 13.37 -1.78 9.21
N ILE A 40 14.46 -1.63 8.45
CA ILE A 40 14.99 -2.69 7.58
C ILE A 40 15.89 -3.57 8.44
N LYS A 41 15.51 -4.84 8.62
CA LYS A 41 16.23 -5.73 9.54
C LYS A 41 17.70 -5.86 9.16
N GLY A 42 18.58 -5.55 10.12
CA GLY A 42 20.03 -5.68 9.97
C GLY A 42 20.73 -4.49 9.32
N LEU A 43 20.01 -3.44 8.95
CA LEU A 43 20.59 -2.23 8.35
C LEU A 43 20.15 -0.97 9.11
N ALA A 44 21.10 -0.11 9.44
CA ALA A 44 20.82 1.23 9.90
C ALA A 44 20.44 2.15 8.73
N THR A 45 19.71 3.22 9.03
CA THR A 45 19.24 4.19 8.03
C THR A 45 20.37 4.75 7.16
N ASN A 46 21.50 5.13 7.77
CA ASN A 46 22.66 5.63 7.03
C ASN A 46 23.21 4.60 6.03
N GLN A 47 23.20 3.31 6.38
CA GLN A 47 23.64 2.25 5.46
C GLN A 47 22.70 2.13 4.25
N LEU A 48 21.39 2.32 4.43
CA LEU A 48 20.42 2.35 3.33
C LEU A 48 20.68 3.56 2.41
N GLU A 49 21.04 4.70 3.00
CA GLU A 49 21.39 5.89 2.26
C GLU A 49 22.66 5.71 1.43
N ASP A 50 23.70 5.09 2.01
CA ASP A 50 25.00 4.81 1.39
C ASP A 50 24.86 3.88 0.17
N ILE A 51 23.95 2.90 0.22
CA ILE A 51 23.68 2.00 -0.91
C ILE A 51 22.72 2.61 -1.95
N GLY A 52 22.33 3.88 -1.79
CA GLY A 52 21.46 4.57 -2.73
C GLY A 52 20.00 4.13 -2.68
N CYS A 53 19.51 3.61 -1.55
CA CYS A 53 18.09 3.32 -1.39
C CYS A 53 17.27 4.62 -1.48
N GLN A 54 16.33 4.71 -2.41
CA GLN A 54 15.55 5.92 -2.67
C GLN A 54 14.19 5.90 -1.95
N ILE A 55 13.65 4.70 -1.77
CA ILE A 55 12.32 4.45 -1.19
C ILE A 55 12.29 3.08 -0.51
N ILE A 56 11.54 2.99 0.58
CA ILE A 56 11.30 1.74 1.31
C ILE A 56 9.80 1.46 1.41
N LEU A 57 9.45 0.19 1.61
CA LEU A 57 8.08 -0.24 1.91
C LEU A 57 7.92 -0.49 3.41
N GLY A 58 7.02 0.22 4.10
CA GLY A 58 6.63 -0.05 5.47
C GLY A 58 5.38 -0.93 5.54
N ASN A 59 5.42 -1.98 6.38
CA ASN A 59 4.24 -2.82 6.61
C ASN A 59 3.27 -2.13 7.58
N THR A 60 2.13 -1.67 7.06
CA THR A 60 1.07 -0.95 7.81
C THR A 60 0.56 -1.75 8.98
N TYR A 61 0.33 -3.04 8.76
CA TYR A 61 -0.27 -3.92 9.75
C TYR A 61 0.59 -4.06 11.02
N HIS A 62 1.89 -4.31 10.85
CA HIS A 62 2.80 -4.40 11.99
C HIS A 62 2.89 -3.09 12.75
N LEU A 63 2.96 -1.96 12.04
CA LEU A 63 3.04 -0.63 12.63
C LEU A 63 1.76 -0.28 13.41
N ALA A 64 0.59 -0.63 12.88
CA ALA A 64 -0.70 -0.42 13.51
C ALA A 64 -0.85 -1.19 14.83
N LEU A 65 -0.24 -2.37 14.94
CA LEU A 65 -0.28 -3.18 16.16
C LEU A 65 0.80 -2.77 17.17
N ARG A 66 2.03 -2.55 16.70
CA ARG A 66 3.18 -2.21 17.53
C ARG A 66 4.17 -1.37 16.70
N PRO A 67 4.39 -0.09 17.03
CA PRO A 67 4.05 0.61 18.27
C PRO A 67 2.64 1.23 18.35
N THR A 68 1.79 1.02 17.34
CA THR A 68 0.51 1.70 17.04
C THR A 68 0.64 2.93 16.16
N SER A 69 -0.39 3.15 15.33
CA SER A 69 -0.42 4.26 14.38
C SER A 69 -0.53 5.62 15.07
N GLU A 70 -1.22 5.67 16.20
CA GLU A 70 -1.44 6.83 17.04
C GLU A 70 -0.12 7.29 17.65
N LEU A 71 0.66 6.36 18.20
CA LEU A 71 1.97 6.69 18.76
C LEU A 71 2.95 7.15 17.66
N ILE A 72 2.90 6.56 16.47
CA ILE A 72 3.70 7.01 15.33
C ILE A 72 3.32 8.44 14.93
N ASP A 73 2.02 8.76 14.89
CA ASP A 73 1.53 10.10 14.55
C ASP A 73 1.95 11.14 15.61
N GLU A 74 1.83 10.80 16.90
CA GLU A 74 2.28 11.64 18.02
C GLU A 74 3.79 11.94 17.97
N LEU A 75 4.61 10.98 17.52
CA LEU A 75 6.04 11.15 17.30
C LEU A 75 6.38 11.86 15.98
N GLY A 76 5.37 12.28 15.22
CA GLY A 76 5.48 13.08 14.02
C GLY A 76 5.66 12.28 12.73
N GLY A 77 5.14 11.06 12.69
CA GLY A 77 5.10 10.19 11.51
C GLY A 77 6.27 9.19 11.43
N LEU A 78 6.13 8.20 10.56
CA LEU A 78 7.09 7.09 10.48
C LEU A 78 8.48 7.55 10.05
N HIS A 79 8.57 8.52 9.14
CA HIS A 79 9.84 9.12 8.73
C HIS A 79 10.67 9.60 9.92
N LYS A 80 10.06 10.33 10.86
CA LYS A 80 10.74 10.78 12.08
C LYS A 80 11.03 9.63 13.03
N PHE A 81 10.04 8.75 13.22
CA PHE A 81 10.18 7.58 14.11
C PHE A 81 11.37 6.70 13.75
N MET A 82 11.59 6.43 12.46
CA MET A 82 12.70 5.59 12.00
C MET A 82 13.92 6.37 11.50
N ASN A 83 13.90 7.70 11.64
CA ASN A 83 14.91 8.61 11.10
C ASN A 83 15.19 8.38 9.60
N TRP A 84 14.16 8.15 8.78
CA TRP A 84 14.28 7.94 7.33
C TRP A 84 13.90 9.21 6.55
N PRO A 85 14.88 9.88 5.92
CA PRO A 85 14.65 11.18 5.28
C PRO A 85 14.14 11.08 3.84
N ARG A 86 14.03 9.88 3.25
CA ARG A 86 13.64 9.69 1.84
C ARG A 86 12.23 9.09 1.74
N ALA A 87 11.83 8.68 0.54
CA ALA A 87 10.46 8.30 0.26
C ALA A 87 10.05 7.00 0.99
N LEU A 88 8.77 6.90 1.30
CA LEU A 88 8.15 5.77 1.98
C LEU A 88 6.85 5.38 1.27
N LEU A 89 6.68 4.08 1.04
CA LEU A 89 5.41 3.48 0.64
C LEU A 89 4.89 2.63 1.79
N THR A 90 3.59 2.66 2.04
CA THR A 90 2.93 1.71 2.95
C THR A 90 2.01 0.78 2.19
N ASP A 91 2.06 -0.52 2.49
CA ASP A 91 1.06 -1.46 1.99
C ASP A 91 -0.31 -1.23 2.67
N SER A 92 -1.37 -1.84 2.16
CA SER A 92 -2.71 -1.65 2.73
C SER A 92 -2.95 -2.46 4.02
N GLY A 93 -2.02 -3.36 4.38
CA GLY A 93 -2.23 -4.43 5.35
C GLY A 93 -2.99 -5.64 4.77
N GLY A 94 -3.56 -5.51 3.56
CA GLY A 94 -4.28 -6.54 2.81
C GLY A 94 -3.52 -7.86 2.68
N PHE A 95 -2.28 -7.75 2.22
CA PHE A 95 -1.49 -8.91 1.80
C PHE A 95 -0.95 -9.74 2.97
N GLN A 96 -0.63 -9.13 4.11
CA GLN A 96 -0.20 -9.91 5.29
C GLN A 96 -1.33 -10.79 5.85
N MET A 97 -2.60 -10.43 5.58
CA MET A 97 -3.75 -11.27 5.88
C MET A 97 -3.82 -12.51 4.97
N VAL A 98 -3.22 -12.45 3.76
CA VAL A 98 -3.13 -13.58 2.81
C VAL A 98 -2.21 -14.69 3.33
N SER A 99 -1.12 -14.33 4.03
CA SER A 99 -0.27 -15.33 4.71
C SER A 99 -0.94 -15.98 5.93
N LEU A 100 -2.01 -15.37 6.45
CA LEU A 100 -2.78 -15.83 7.62
C LEU A 100 -4.18 -16.36 7.22
N LEU A 101 -4.44 -16.64 5.93
CA LEU A 101 -5.76 -16.91 5.35
C LEU A 101 -6.62 -17.95 6.07
N HIS A 102 -6.01 -18.92 6.76
CA HIS A 102 -6.78 -19.89 7.55
C HIS A 102 -7.63 -19.24 8.65
N LEU A 103 -7.33 -17.99 9.00
CA LEU A 103 -7.96 -17.23 10.08
C LEU A 103 -8.69 -15.97 9.60
N SER A 104 -8.86 -15.78 8.27
CA SER A 104 -9.46 -14.55 7.73
C SER A 104 -10.79 -14.78 7.02
N ASP A 105 -11.77 -13.92 7.31
CA ASP A 105 -13.05 -13.84 6.61
C ASP A 105 -13.17 -12.50 5.88
N ILE A 106 -13.47 -12.56 4.58
CA ILE A 106 -13.56 -11.38 3.71
C ILE A 106 -15.02 -11.16 3.35
N THR A 107 -15.55 -10.03 3.80
CA THR A 107 -16.94 -9.60 3.53
C THR A 107 -16.93 -8.25 2.83
N GLU A 108 -18.09 -7.72 2.44
CA GLU A 108 -18.15 -6.36 1.89
C GLU A 108 -17.65 -5.30 2.87
N LYS A 109 -17.79 -5.53 4.19
CA LYS A 109 -17.39 -4.57 5.23
C LYS A 109 -15.87 -4.36 5.27
N GLY A 110 -15.11 -5.42 5.07
CA GLY A 110 -13.66 -5.45 5.24
C GLY A 110 -13.18 -6.88 5.46
N VAL A 111 -11.94 -7.00 5.95
CA VAL A 111 -11.31 -8.28 6.28
C VAL A 111 -11.28 -8.47 7.79
N THR A 112 -11.90 -9.55 8.27
CA THR A 112 -11.81 -9.98 9.67
C THR A 112 -10.68 -10.98 9.80
N PHE A 113 -9.82 -10.87 10.80
CA PHE A 113 -8.70 -11.79 11.04
C PHE A 113 -8.35 -11.84 12.53
N GLN A 114 -7.51 -12.80 12.93
CA GLN A 114 -6.98 -12.86 14.30
C GLN A 114 -5.64 -12.13 14.41
N SER A 115 -5.50 -11.31 15.45
CA SER A 115 -4.23 -10.69 15.84
C SER A 115 -3.18 -11.78 16.15
N PRO A 116 -1.98 -11.75 15.54
CA PRO A 116 -0.89 -12.66 15.84
C PRO A 116 -0.23 -12.33 17.19
N VAL A 117 -0.58 -11.18 17.78
CA VAL A 117 -0.03 -10.72 19.05
C VAL A 117 -0.81 -11.29 20.23
N ASP A 118 -2.14 -11.27 20.17
CA ASP A 118 -3.03 -11.65 21.29
C ASP A 118 -4.22 -12.52 20.88
N GLY A 119 -4.31 -12.93 19.62
CA GLY A 119 -5.34 -13.85 19.11
C GLY A 119 -6.73 -13.23 18.94
N LYS A 120 -6.92 -11.95 19.30
CA LYS A 120 -8.24 -11.32 19.24
C LYS A 120 -8.70 -11.11 17.80
N PRO A 121 -10.02 -11.25 17.53
CA PRO A 121 -10.58 -10.90 16.23
C PRO A 121 -10.46 -9.40 16.01
N MET A 122 -10.00 -9.03 14.82
CA MET A 122 -9.84 -7.67 14.33
C MET A 122 -10.52 -7.54 12.99
N LEU A 123 -11.05 -6.36 12.69
CA LEU A 123 -11.64 -6.04 11.40
C LEU A 123 -10.87 -4.87 10.79
N LEU A 124 -10.26 -5.09 9.63
CA LEU A 124 -9.66 -4.03 8.83
C LEU A 124 -10.60 -3.68 7.69
N THR A 125 -11.17 -2.48 7.74
CA THR A 125 -11.98 -1.92 6.65
C THR A 125 -11.11 -1.04 5.74
N PRO A 126 -11.56 -0.74 4.51
CA PRO A 126 -10.94 0.27 3.65
C PRO A 126 -10.68 1.61 4.37
N GLU A 127 -11.65 2.10 5.14
CA GLU A 127 -11.52 3.37 5.87
C GLU A 127 -10.45 3.29 6.96
N GLU A 128 -10.42 2.20 7.73
CA GLU A 128 -9.45 2.01 8.80
C GLU A 128 -8.03 1.88 8.24
N SER A 129 -7.86 1.11 7.15
CA SER A 129 -6.56 0.99 6.46
C SER A 129 -6.02 2.35 6.02
N ILE A 130 -6.88 3.21 5.46
CA ILE A 130 -6.47 4.56 5.04
C ILE A 130 -6.19 5.47 6.23
N GLN A 131 -6.97 5.38 7.31
CA GLN A 131 -6.73 6.18 8.52
C GLN A 131 -5.39 5.84 9.17
N ILE A 132 -5.06 4.55 9.28
CA ILE A 132 -3.77 4.08 9.78
C ILE A 132 -2.65 4.62 8.89
N GLN A 133 -2.75 4.48 7.56
CA GLN A 133 -1.73 4.97 6.64
C GLN A 133 -1.61 6.50 6.66
N ASN A 134 -2.72 7.22 6.89
CA ASN A 134 -2.71 8.67 7.08
C ASN A 134 -1.95 9.09 8.35
N ARG A 135 -2.03 8.32 9.43
CA ARG A 135 -1.24 8.55 10.67
C ARG A 135 0.22 8.19 10.50
N ILE A 136 0.52 7.07 9.84
CA ILE A 136 1.89 6.65 9.54
C ILE A 136 2.62 7.73 8.71
N GLY A 137 1.91 8.39 7.79
CA GLY A 137 2.43 9.56 7.06
C GLY A 137 3.38 9.21 5.91
N ALA A 138 3.20 8.07 5.24
CA ALA A 138 3.96 7.66 4.07
C ALA A 138 3.65 8.49 2.81
N ASP A 139 4.59 8.64 1.88
CA ASP A 139 4.41 9.37 0.61
C ASP A 139 3.43 8.67 -0.35
N ILE A 140 3.44 7.34 -0.35
CA ILE A 140 2.53 6.50 -1.13
C ILE A 140 1.78 5.58 -0.17
N ILE A 141 0.47 5.53 -0.30
CA ILE A 141 -0.41 4.66 0.49
C ILE A 141 -1.17 3.74 -0.45
N MET A 142 -1.28 2.46 -0.12
CA MET A 142 -1.97 1.49 -0.97
C MET A 142 -3.42 1.31 -0.51
N ALA A 143 -4.35 1.26 -1.47
CA ALA A 143 -5.74 0.93 -1.18
C ALA A 143 -5.89 -0.50 -0.66
N LEU A 144 -6.85 -0.72 0.25
CA LEU A 144 -7.23 -2.08 0.63
C LEU A 144 -7.95 -2.76 -0.53
N ASP A 145 -7.57 -4.00 -0.82
CA ASP A 145 -8.10 -4.81 -1.92
C ASP A 145 -8.51 -6.22 -1.44
N ASP A 146 -9.34 -6.87 -2.24
CA ASP A 146 -9.75 -8.25 -1.99
C ASP A 146 -8.81 -9.22 -2.73
N VAL A 147 -7.80 -9.69 -2.02
CA VAL A 147 -6.77 -10.57 -2.58
C VAL A 147 -7.25 -12.02 -2.62
N VAL A 148 -7.20 -12.62 -3.80
CA VAL A 148 -7.52 -14.02 -4.04
C VAL A 148 -6.28 -14.76 -4.52
N LYS A 149 -6.06 -15.99 -4.03
CA LYS A 149 -4.98 -16.85 -4.53
C LYS A 149 -5.14 -17.05 -6.04
N THR A 150 -4.05 -16.91 -6.79
CA THR A 150 -4.05 -17.05 -8.25
C THR A 150 -4.44 -18.45 -8.75
N THR A 151 -4.39 -19.46 -7.87
CA THR A 151 -4.80 -20.84 -8.17
C THR A 151 -6.30 -21.08 -8.01
N ILE A 152 -7.03 -20.16 -7.36
CA ILE A 152 -8.48 -20.25 -7.27
C ILE A 152 -9.06 -20.02 -8.66
N THR A 153 -10.06 -20.81 -9.02
CA THR A 153 -10.80 -20.66 -10.27
C THR A 153 -12.29 -20.43 -9.97
N GLY A 154 -13.02 -19.90 -10.94
CA GLY A 154 -14.47 -19.66 -10.81
C GLY A 154 -14.82 -18.24 -10.30
N PRO A 155 -16.06 -18.05 -9.81
CA PRO A 155 -16.67 -16.72 -9.63
C PRO A 155 -16.00 -15.86 -8.55
N ARG A 156 -15.19 -16.47 -7.67
CA ARG A 156 -14.53 -15.76 -6.57
C ARG A 156 -13.54 -14.70 -7.04
N ILE A 157 -12.87 -14.90 -8.19
CA ILE A 157 -11.94 -13.91 -8.76
C ILE A 157 -12.70 -12.67 -9.22
N GLU A 158 -13.80 -12.88 -9.93
CA GLU A 158 -14.67 -11.79 -10.41
C GLU A 158 -15.27 -11.01 -9.24
N GLU A 159 -15.76 -11.72 -8.22
CA GLU A 159 -16.27 -11.12 -6.99
C GLU A 159 -15.22 -10.24 -6.29
N ALA A 160 -13.98 -10.74 -6.14
CA ALA A 160 -12.87 -9.97 -5.56
C ALA A 160 -12.53 -8.73 -6.36
N MET A 161 -12.50 -8.86 -7.68
CA MET A 161 -12.20 -7.73 -8.57
C MET A 161 -13.26 -6.63 -8.40
N TYR A 162 -14.55 -6.97 -8.43
CA TYR A 162 -15.61 -5.99 -8.21
C TYR A 162 -15.64 -5.44 -6.77
N ARG A 163 -15.33 -6.26 -5.76
CA ARG A 163 -15.19 -5.79 -4.37
C ARG A 163 -14.04 -4.80 -4.25
N THR A 164 -12.91 -5.07 -4.88
CA THR A 164 -11.76 -4.15 -4.93
C THR A 164 -12.15 -2.81 -5.55
N LEU A 165 -12.94 -2.81 -6.62
CA LEU A 165 -13.47 -1.58 -7.23
C LEU A 165 -14.43 -0.79 -6.32
N ARG A 166 -15.24 -1.47 -5.49
CA ARG A 166 -16.08 -0.79 -4.48
C ARG A 166 -15.26 -0.30 -3.28
N TRP A 167 -14.22 -1.03 -2.90
CA TRP A 167 -13.36 -0.69 -1.78
C TRP A 167 -12.43 0.48 -2.09
N ILE A 168 -11.97 0.63 -3.33
CA ILE A 168 -11.19 1.81 -3.71
C ILE A 168 -12.01 3.11 -3.58
N ASP A 169 -13.32 3.09 -3.85
CA ASP A 169 -14.19 4.27 -3.63
C ASP A 169 -14.23 4.67 -2.16
N ARG A 170 -14.31 3.67 -1.28
CA ARG A 170 -14.25 3.87 0.18
C ARG A 170 -12.89 4.38 0.62
N CYS A 171 -11.81 3.86 0.05
CA CYS A 171 -10.45 4.35 0.30
C CYS A 171 -10.28 5.83 -0.12
N ILE A 172 -10.78 6.19 -1.31
CA ILE A 172 -10.73 7.57 -1.82
C ILE A 172 -11.50 8.50 -0.87
N ALA A 173 -12.71 8.12 -0.46
CA ALA A 173 -13.52 8.90 0.46
C ALA A 173 -12.88 9.05 1.85
N ALA A 174 -12.14 8.04 2.32
CA ALA A 174 -11.46 8.06 3.60
C ALA A 174 -10.13 8.83 3.60
N HIS A 175 -9.52 9.05 2.44
CA HIS A 175 -8.18 9.67 2.35
C HIS A 175 -8.23 11.17 2.65
N LYS A 176 -7.64 11.57 3.78
CA LYS A 176 -7.68 12.96 4.27
C LYS A 176 -6.45 13.80 3.91
N ARG A 177 -5.39 13.19 3.35
CA ARG A 177 -4.09 13.86 3.09
C ARG A 177 -3.67 13.86 1.61
N PRO A 178 -4.53 14.20 0.62
CA PRO A 178 -4.21 14.08 -0.81
C PRO A 178 -3.12 15.04 -1.34
N LYS A 179 -2.73 16.03 -0.52
CA LYS A 179 -1.63 16.97 -0.81
C LYS A 179 -0.28 16.49 -0.28
N GLU A 180 -0.26 15.43 0.53
CA GLU A 180 0.93 14.93 1.21
C GLU A 180 1.16 13.44 0.93
N GLN A 181 0.10 12.66 0.67
CA GLN A 181 0.20 11.23 0.39
C GLN A 181 -0.60 10.87 -0.86
N ASN A 182 -0.07 9.91 -1.61
CA ASN A 182 -0.61 9.50 -2.91
C ASN A 182 -1.24 8.12 -2.79
N LEU A 183 -2.56 8.03 -2.96
CA LEU A 183 -3.30 6.77 -2.88
C LEU A 183 -3.18 5.98 -4.18
N PHE A 184 -2.57 4.79 -4.12
CA PHE A 184 -2.43 3.90 -5.27
C PHE A 184 -3.50 2.82 -5.24
N GLY A 185 -4.09 2.56 -6.41
CA GLY A 185 -5.00 1.42 -6.61
C GLY A 185 -4.25 0.11 -6.77
N ILE A 186 -4.96 -1.02 -6.65
CA ILE A 186 -4.39 -2.34 -6.90
C ILE A 186 -5.25 -3.02 -7.96
N VAL A 187 -4.63 -3.33 -9.10
CA VAL A 187 -5.32 -4.06 -10.18
C VAL A 187 -5.51 -5.52 -9.76
N GLN A 188 -6.77 -5.95 -9.67
CA GLN A 188 -7.18 -7.33 -9.43
C GLN A 188 -7.71 -8.00 -10.72
N GLY A 189 -8.23 -9.23 -10.62
CA GLY A 189 -8.71 -10.02 -11.76
C GLY A 189 -7.94 -11.32 -12.00
N GLY A 190 -7.05 -11.72 -11.10
CA GLY A 190 -6.34 -13.01 -11.18
C GLY A 190 -5.52 -13.15 -12.46
N LEU A 191 -5.64 -14.30 -13.12
CA LEU A 191 -5.01 -14.61 -14.41
C LEU A 191 -5.93 -14.36 -15.62
N ASP A 192 -7.10 -13.75 -15.41
CA ASP A 192 -8.06 -13.47 -16.48
C ASP A 192 -7.83 -12.05 -17.06
N PRO A 193 -7.39 -11.93 -18.33
CA PRO A 193 -7.16 -10.64 -18.97
C PRO A 193 -8.42 -9.77 -19.07
N VAL A 194 -9.61 -10.36 -19.20
CA VAL A 194 -10.87 -9.62 -19.30
C VAL A 194 -11.19 -8.96 -17.96
N LEU A 195 -11.06 -9.70 -16.85
CA LEU A 195 -11.25 -9.14 -15.51
C LEU A 195 -10.19 -8.09 -15.17
N ARG A 196 -8.95 -8.28 -15.60
CA ARG A 196 -7.86 -7.30 -15.49
C ARG A 196 -8.21 -6.00 -16.22
N ASP A 197 -8.70 -6.09 -17.46
CA ASP A 197 -9.11 -4.92 -18.24
C ASP A 197 -10.27 -4.16 -17.59
N ILE A 198 -11.27 -4.87 -17.05
CA ILE A 198 -12.37 -4.26 -16.30
C ILE A 198 -11.85 -3.51 -15.08
N CYS A 199 -10.96 -4.15 -14.30
CA CYS A 199 -10.38 -3.54 -13.11
C CYS A 199 -9.55 -2.30 -13.44
N VAL A 200 -8.67 -2.37 -14.44
CA VAL A 200 -7.86 -1.23 -14.89
C VAL A 200 -8.74 -0.07 -15.32
N ARG A 201 -9.77 -0.30 -16.14
CA ARG A 201 -10.70 0.77 -16.55
C ARG A 201 -11.38 1.41 -15.34
N GLY A 202 -11.87 0.61 -14.40
CA GLY A 202 -12.47 1.11 -13.17
C GLY A 202 -11.51 1.97 -12.34
N LEU A 203 -10.24 1.58 -12.23
CA LEU A 203 -9.24 2.38 -11.51
C LEU A 203 -8.85 3.67 -12.25
N VAL A 204 -8.76 3.62 -13.59
CA VAL A 204 -8.45 4.78 -14.44
C VAL A 204 -9.57 5.84 -14.35
N ASP A 205 -10.83 5.42 -14.35
CA ASP A 205 -11.99 6.34 -14.24
C ASP A 205 -11.98 7.15 -12.92
N ARG A 206 -11.31 6.62 -11.89
CA ARG A 206 -11.15 7.26 -10.57
C ARG A 206 -9.97 8.24 -10.50
N ASN A 207 -9.17 8.35 -11.57
CA ASN A 207 -8.04 9.26 -11.70
C ASN A 207 -7.05 9.22 -10.52
N LEU A 208 -6.66 8.01 -10.11
CA LEU A 208 -5.68 7.80 -9.05
C LEU A 208 -4.27 8.19 -9.52
N PRO A 209 -3.39 8.64 -8.62
CA PRO A 209 -2.00 8.99 -8.94
C PRO A 209 -1.12 7.79 -9.35
N GLY A 210 -1.56 6.55 -9.08
CA GLY A 210 -0.87 5.32 -9.47
C GLY A 210 -1.69 4.05 -9.25
N TRP A 211 -1.25 2.96 -9.88
CA TRP A 211 -1.84 1.62 -9.86
C TRP A 211 -0.81 0.55 -10.24
#